data_AF-A0A7W6C6J3-F1
#
_entry.id   AF-A0A7W6C6J3-F1
#
_cell.length_a   1.000
_cell.length_b   1.000
_cell.length_c   1.000
_cell.angle_alpha   90.00
_cell.angle_beta   90.00
_cell.angle_gamma   90.00
#
_symmetry.space_group_name_H-M   'P 1'
#
loop_
_entity.id
_entity.type
_entity.pdbx_description
1 polymer ?
#
loop_
_entity_poly.entity_id
_entity_poly.type
_entity_poly.pdbx_seq_one_letter_code
_entity_poly.pdbx_strand_id
1 'polypeptide(L)'
;MAIAKRVVERGATLRIHDPAIRFDGSDMMAEIMLTLFGMIGSVEKHFIKARQRRGIEARKLKGLYKGRPATIDTARILELKEQGLGATQIAKTMSIGRASVYRALAA
;
A
#
# COMPACT_ATOMS: atom_id res chain seq x y z
N MET A 1 -5.59 -7.23 14.16
CA MET A 1 -6.29 -8.45 14.59
C MET A 1 -5.61 -9.64 13.92
N ALA A 2 -4.90 -10.44 14.72
CA ALA A 2 -4.09 -11.56 14.26
C ALA A 2 -5.00 -12.66 13.66
N ILE A 3 -4.58 -13.26 12.54
CA ILE A 3 -5.32 -14.30 11.81
C ILE A 3 -5.69 -15.47 12.75
N ALA A 4 -4.78 -15.85 13.64
CA ALA A 4 -4.98 -16.92 14.61
C ALA A 4 -6.19 -16.71 15.54
N LYS A 5 -6.40 -15.49 16.06
CA LYS A 5 -7.59 -15.18 16.88
C LYS A 5 -8.89 -15.37 16.09
N ARG A 6 -8.90 -14.90 14.84
CA ARG A 6 -10.06 -15.01 13.95
C ARG A 6 -10.41 -16.47 13.63
N VAL A 7 -9.41 -17.33 13.49
CA VAL A 7 -9.61 -18.76 13.25
C VAL A 7 -10.36 -19.40 14.42
N VAL A 8 -9.91 -19.15 15.66
CA VAL A 8 -10.56 -19.65 16.87
C VAL A 8 -11.96 -19.06 17.06
N GLU A 9 -12.15 -17.75 16.87
CA GLU A 9 -13.46 -17.08 16.94
C GLU A 9 -14.49 -17.64 15.94
N ARG A 10 -14.03 -18.25 14.84
CA ARG A 10 -14.86 -18.89 13.82
C ARG A 10 -15.12 -20.38 14.08
N GLY A 11 -14.66 -20.91 15.21
CA GLY A 11 -14.80 -22.33 15.57
C GLY A 11 -13.83 -23.26 14.82
N ALA A 12 -12.81 -22.71 14.15
CA ALA A 12 -11.78 -23.49 13.47
C ALA A 12 -10.54 -23.65 14.36
N THR A 13 -9.78 -24.72 14.15
CA THR A 13 -8.53 -24.99 14.88
C THR A 13 -7.32 -24.55 14.05
N LEU A 14 -6.42 -23.78 14.64
CA LEU A 14 -5.09 -23.51 14.07
C LEU A 14 -4.06 -24.44 14.70
N ARG A 15 -3.34 -25.21 13.87
CA ARG A 15 -2.22 -26.05 14.32
C ARG A 15 -0.93 -25.55 13.69
N ILE A 16 0.06 -25.27 14.53
CA ILE A 16 1.44 -25.05 14.14
C ILE A 16 2.15 -26.38 14.39
N HIS A 17 2.79 -26.95 13.37
CA HIS A 17 3.46 -28.24 13.50
C HIS A 17 4.83 -28.12 14.18
N ASP A 18 5.49 -26.98 14.01
CA ASP A 18 6.76 -26.66 14.66
C ASP A 18 6.81 -25.14 14.96
N PRO A 19 6.90 -24.73 16.24
CA PRO A 19 6.78 -25.56 17.44
C PRO A 19 5.35 -26.08 17.57
N ALA A 20 5.17 -27.37 17.90
CA ALA A 20 3.88 -28.07 17.91
C ALA A 20 2.85 -27.41 18.86
N ILE A 21 2.07 -26.45 18.34
CA ILE A 21 1.09 -25.65 19.09
C ILE A 21 -0.28 -25.79 18.45
N ARG A 22 -1.31 -25.93 19.27
CA ARG A 22 -2.71 -26.02 18.84
C ARG A 22 -3.49 -24.89 19.48
N PHE A 23 -4.20 -24.11 18.66
CA PHE A 23 -5.14 -23.08 19.09
C PHE A 23 -6.55 -23.50 18.68
N ASP A 24 -7.35 -23.95 19.63
CA ASP A 24 -8.76 -24.33 19.45
C ASP A 24 -9.68 -23.77 20.55
N GLY A 25 -9.16 -22.90 21.42
CA GLY A 25 -9.93 -22.30 22.53
C GLY A 25 -10.16 -23.22 23.73
N SER A 26 -9.51 -24.40 23.77
CA SER A 26 -9.60 -25.31 24.92
C SER A 26 -8.43 -25.19 25.89
N ASP A 27 -7.30 -24.65 25.44
CA ASP A 27 -6.07 -24.51 26.21
C ASP A 27 -5.77 -23.04 26.56
N MET A 28 -5.88 -22.71 27.86
CA MET A 28 -5.59 -21.38 28.39
C MET A 28 -4.16 -20.91 28.11
N MET A 29 -3.17 -21.82 28.08
CA MET A 29 -1.78 -21.46 27.78
C MET A 29 -1.63 -21.04 26.31
N ALA A 30 -2.29 -21.76 25.40
CA ALA A 30 -2.33 -21.38 23.99
C ALA A 30 -3.00 -20.01 23.79
N GLU A 31 -4.06 -19.69 24.55
CA GLU A 31 -4.72 -18.37 24.49
C GLU A 31 -3.84 -17.22 24.99
N ILE A 32 -3.12 -17.43 26.10
CA ILE A 32 -2.16 -16.46 26.64
C ILE A 32 -1.02 -16.24 25.62
N MET A 33 -0.46 -17.32 25.08
CA MET A 33 0.58 -17.23 24.04
C MET A 33 0.09 -16.48 22.80
N LEU A 34 -1.10 -16.79 22.32
CA LEU A 34 -1.70 -16.09 21.18
C LEU A 34 -1.83 -14.58 21.45
N THR A 35 -2.27 -14.22 22.65
CA THR A 35 -2.40 -12.82 23.07
C THR A 35 -1.03 -12.13 23.14
N LEU A 36 -0.04 -12.79 23.74
CA LEU A 36 1.33 -12.28 23.85
C LEU A 36 1.96 -12.06 22.47
N PHE A 37 1.89 -13.05 21.56
CA PHE A 37 2.41 -12.91 20.20
C PHE A 37 1.70 -11.81 19.42
N GLY A 38 0.37 -11.69 19.58
CA GLY A 38 -0.41 -10.61 19.00
C GLY A 38 0.03 -9.23 19.49
N MET A 39 0.35 -9.11 20.77
CA MET A 39 0.86 -7.88 21.37
C MET A 39 2.26 -7.55 20.87
N ILE A 40 3.20 -8.50 20.91
CA ILE A 40 4.59 -8.33 20.44
C ILE A 40 4.60 -7.87 18.98
N GLY A 41 3.88 -8.58 18.10
CA GLY A 41 3.83 -8.20 16.68
C GLY A 41 3.21 -6.81 16.45
N SER A 42 2.29 -6.37 17.32
CA SER A 42 1.73 -5.01 17.26
C SER A 42 2.75 -3.95 17.68
N VAL A 43 3.52 -4.22 18.73
CA VAL A 43 4.59 -3.36 19.24
C VAL A 43 5.71 -3.22 18.22
N GLU A 44 6.21 -4.31 17.65
CA GLU A 44 7.23 -4.28 16.60
C GLU A 44 6.77 -3.47 15.38
N LYS A 45 5.54 -3.69 14.92
CA LYS A 45 4.96 -2.94 13.80
C LYS A 45 4.85 -1.45 14.10
N HIS A 46 4.55 -1.08 15.34
CA HIS A 46 4.54 0.32 15.78
C HIS A 46 5.94 0.95 15.64
N PHE A 47 6.98 0.29 16.16
CA PHE A 47 8.34 0.80 16.10
C PHE A 47 8.88 0.91 14.67
N ILE A 48 8.58 -0.06 13.80
CA ILE A 48 8.94 -0.01 12.37
C ILE A 48 8.33 1.24 11.71
N LYS A 49 7.04 1.48 11.93
CA LYS A 49 6.35 2.66 11.40
C LYS A 49 6.91 3.97 11.96
N ALA A 50 7.25 4.01 13.25
CA ALA A 50 7.84 5.18 13.87
C ALA A 50 9.19 5.53 13.23
N ARG A 51 10.05 4.52 13.00
CA ARG A 51 11.34 4.71 12.31
C ARG A 51 11.15 5.17 10.86
N GLN A 52 10.22 4.55 10.12
CA GLN A 52 9.89 4.95 8.76
C GLN A 52 9.43 6.41 8.70
N ARG A 53 8.54 6.82 9.62
CA ARG A 53 8.04 8.20 9.69
C ARG A 53 9.16 9.20 9.89
N ARG A 54 10.06 8.97 10.86
CA ARG A 54 11.24 9.82 11.09
C ARG A 54 12.09 9.96 9.83
N GLY A 55 12.33 8.86 9.11
CA GLY A 55 13.06 8.87 7.85
C GLY A 55 12.35 9.66 6.74
N ILE A 56 11.03 9.53 6.64
CA ILE A 56 10.21 10.30 5.70
C ILE A 56 10.27 11.79 6.03
N GLU A 57 10.11 12.18 7.29
CA GLU A 57 10.17 13.57 7.75
C GLU A 57 11.53 14.20 7.45
N ALA A 58 12.63 13.50 7.75
CA ALA A 58 13.98 13.96 7.42
C ALA A 58 14.17 14.19 5.91
N ARG A 59 13.62 13.30 5.06
CA ARG A 59 13.67 13.49 3.59
C ARG A 59 12.72 14.57 3.08
N LYS A 60 11.57 14.78 3.73
CA LYS A 60 10.64 15.88 3.43
C LYS A 60 11.27 17.24 3.74
N LEU A 61 11.95 17.37 4.88
CA LEU A 61 12.69 18.59 5.25
C LEU A 61 13.78 18.94 4.22
N LYS A 62 14.40 17.92 3.61
CA LYS A 62 15.36 18.08 2.50
C LYS A 62 14.71 18.33 1.13
N GLY A 63 13.39 18.41 1.04
CA GLY A 63 12.67 18.65 -0.22
C GLY A 63 12.76 17.52 -1.26
N LEU A 64 13.13 16.29 -0.84
CA LEU A 64 13.39 15.18 -1.77
C LEU A 64 12.11 14.49 -2.28
N TYR A 65 10.99 14.60 -1.57
CA TYR A 65 9.71 14.01 -2.00
C TYR A 65 8.95 14.96 -2.92
N LYS A 66 9.11 14.80 -4.23
CA LYS A 66 8.43 15.61 -5.27
C LYS A 66 7.23 14.91 -5.93
N GLY A 67 6.73 13.83 -5.31
CA GLY A 67 5.66 13.00 -5.87
C GLY A 67 6.16 12.05 -6.97
N ARG A 68 5.22 11.53 -7.76
CA ARG A 68 5.55 10.72 -8.95
C ARG A 68 6.18 11.64 -10.00
N PRO A 69 7.35 11.29 -10.58
CA PRO A 69 7.89 12.03 -11.71
C PRO A 69 6.86 12.15 -12.83
N ALA A 70 6.79 13.31 -13.48
CA ALA A 70 5.98 13.47 -14.68
C ALA A 70 6.51 12.53 -15.76
N THR A 71 5.67 11.62 -16.24
CA THR A 71 6.03 10.64 -17.29
C THR A 71 5.35 10.93 -18.63
N ILE A 72 4.52 11.97 -18.70
CA ILE A 72 3.72 12.31 -19.87
C ILE A 72 4.32 13.56 -20.50
N ASP A 73 4.63 13.48 -21.78
CA ASP A 73 5.07 14.61 -22.57
C ASP A 73 3.87 15.51 -22.92
N THR A 74 3.73 16.62 -22.19
CA THR A 74 2.63 17.57 -22.39
C THR A 74 2.82 18.41 -23.64
N ALA A 75 4.06 18.67 -24.08
CA ALA A 75 4.35 19.40 -25.31
C ALA A 75 3.84 18.59 -26.52
N ARG A 76 4.10 17.28 -26.52
CA ARG A 76 3.60 16.41 -27.59
C ARG A 76 2.06 16.34 -27.63
N ILE A 77 1.39 16.45 -26.49
CA ILE A 77 -0.09 16.54 -26.45
C ILE A 77 -0.58 17.82 -27.12
N LEU A 78 0.07 18.96 -26.85
CA LEU A 78 -0.28 20.26 -27.44
C LEU A 78 -0.04 20.25 -28.95
N GLU A 79 1.10 19.75 -29.42
CA GLU A 79 1.41 19.62 -30.86
C GLU A 79 0.35 18.79 -31.60
N LEU A 80 -0.03 17.63 -31.04
CA LEU A 80 -1.05 16.77 -31.65
C LEU A 80 -2.43 17.43 -31.63
N LYS A 81 -2.71 18.27 -30.63
CA LYS A 81 -3.95 19.04 -30.55
C LYS A 81 -4.00 20.16 -31.59
N GLU A 82 -2.89 20.86 -31.82
CA GLU A 82 -2.74 21.87 -32.88
C GLU A 82 -2.87 21.26 -34.28
N GLN A 83 -2.41 20.02 -34.47
CA GLN A 83 -2.65 19.22 -35.67
C GLN A 83 -4.12 18.79 -35.86
N GLY A 84 -5.02 19.19 -34.95
CA GLY A 84 -6.46 18.96 -35.05
C GLY A 84 -6.93 17.62 -34.48
N LEU A 85 -6.07 16.81 -33.85
CA LEU A 85 -6.49 15.53 -33.29
C LEU A 85 -7.40 15.73 -32.07
N GLY A 86 -8.41 14.87 -31.97
CA GLY A 86 -9.28 14.79 -30.80
C GLY A 86 -8.58 14.13 -29.59
N ALA A 87 -9.01 14.46 -28.37
CA ALA A 87 -8.40 13.95 -27.13
C ALA A 87 -8.36 12.42 -27.05
N THR A 88 -9.38 11.73 -27.58
CA THR A 88 -9.40 10.26 -27.66
C THR A 88 -8.33 9.70 -28.58
N GLN A 89 -8.03 10.38 -29.69
CA GLN A 89 -7.03 9.95 -30.64
C GLN A 89 -5.62 10.21 -30.11
N ILE A 90 -5.38 11.37 -29.49
CA ILE A 90 -4.12 11.69 -28.79
C ILE A 90 -3.83 10.65 -27.71
N ALA A 91 -4.84 10.30 -26.89
CA ALA A 91 -4.72 9.28 -25.86
C ALA A 91 -4.28 7.92 -26.42
N LYS A 92 -4.83 7.51 -27.56
CA LYS A 92 -4.44 6.26 -28.25
C LYS A 92 -3.03 6.35 -28.82
N THR A 93 -2.71 7.43 -29.52
CA THR A 93 -1.39 7.65 -30.16
C THR A 93 -0.26 7.65 -29.13
N MET A 94 -0.49 8.27 -27.98
CA MET A 94 0.51 8.37 -26.91
C MET A 94 0.41 7.25 -25.86
N SER A 95 -0.51 6.30 -26.02
CA SER A 95 -0.78 5.22 -25.05
C SER A 95 -1.01 5.73 -23.61
N ILE A 96 -1.75 6.82 -23.46
CA ILE A 96 -2.09 7.43 -22.16
C ILE A 96 -3.60 7.45 -21.93
N GLY A 97 -4.02 7.57 -20.67
CA GLY A 97 -5.43 7.75 -20.34
C GLY A 97 -5.97 9.10 -20.81
N ARG A 98 -7.22 9.12 -21.30
CA ARG A 98 -7.90 10.36 -21.74
C ARG A 98 -7.90 11.45 -20.66
N ALA A 99 -8.05 11.09 -19.39
CA ALA A 99 -7.99 12.02 -18.27
C ALA A 99 -6.64 12.74 -18.15
N SER A 100 -5.54 12.12 -18.56
CA SER A 100 -4.23 12.78 -18.59
C SER A 100 -4.13 13.78 -19.74
N VAL A 101 -4.73 13.48 -20.89
CA VAL A 101 -4.82 14.43 -22.02
C VAL A 101 -5.60 15.67 -21.61
N TYR A 102 -6.79 15.51 -21.02
CA TYR A 102 -7.58 16.64 -20.56
C TYR A 102 -6.88 17.46 -19.46
N ARG A 103 -6.20 16.81 -18.51
CA ARG A 103 -5.40 17.52 -17.49
C ARG A 103 -4.25 18.32 -18.10
N ALA A 104 -3.61 17.81 -19.15
CA ALA A 104 -2.55 18.53 -19.85
C ALA A 104 -3.08 19.70 -20.69
N LEU A 105 -4.30 19.60 -21.24
CA LEU A 105 -4.94 20.67 -22.01
C LEU A 105 -5.65 21.73 -21.14
N ALA A 106 -5.91 21.42 -19.88
CA ALA A 106 -6.53 22.33 -18.91
C ALA A 106 -5.51 23.04 -18.01
N ALA A 107 -4.24 22.64 -18.08
CA ALA A 107 -3.12 23.29 -17.41
C ALA A 107 -2.59 24.44 -18.28
#